data_AF-A0A0C9YP25-F1
#
_entry.id   AF-A0A0C9YP25-F1
#
_cell.length_a   1.000
_cell.length_b   1.000
_cell.length_c   1.000
_cell.angle_alpha   90.00
_cell.angle_beta   90.00
_cell.angle_gamma   90.00
#
_symmetry.space_group_name_H-M   'P 1'
#
loop_
_entity.id
_entity.type
_entity.pdbx_description
1 polymer ?
#
loop_
_entity_poly.entity_id
_entity_poly.type
_entity_poly.pdbx_seq_one_letter_code
_entity_poly.pdbx_strand_id
1 'polypeptide(L)'
;MTSPHRQELLDFQMNDSNFMKMIRMADSLSQKLKTVRASVVLAREAFERFNKAITLIQETNWSKQEEAALHQRIHDPSVMDVFEIQLKKAPTMHALELQLLEKSTQQGVHHGAASWITCGLAIEEAEIILNINRKDGGQNQSELKRLAIARRADKLAAERSRFIADGRIYLRMDDEMEWSDEWDGRTNHVAGPDTLDDEEILSNGDSNSTADEEWGRDSFNDPTSSCLPLPSKFGIDHCKANKFHQLAQMELELHTGQANDALHGLHLALADKAVIFRGVVRPATNYSMRTRAWQMIHSINSSVKQYAVIYRRCQASIIALGAGSDILERYQELQKSHLSTSAAAFTQRAHDHRGSQLPWFWTIDIPKDTNSKSWLSEFYRIHWLHAKAAKDRWQEEEELVTSEFQWVINYFQYRAKRWNGTYMENKSAGNHGAACYAARQQAVYDRLAEQGELTWQGMNPDDVAFNHGM
;
A
#
# COMPACT_ATOMS: atom_id res chain seq x y z
N MET A 1 -51.80 10.35 -17.74
CA MET A 1 -51.36 9.76 -16.46
C MET A 1 -50.54 10.81 -15.75
N THR A 2 -50.92 11.20 -14.54
CA THR A 2 -50.14 12.11 -13.69
C THR A 2 -48.80 11.48 -13.32
N SER A 3 -47.73 12.28 -13.31
CA SER A 3 -46.41 11.83 -12.82
C SER A 3 -46.56 11.31 -11.39
N PRO A 4 -45.97 10.15 -11.04
CA PRO A 4 -45.96 9.67 -9.66
C PRO A 4 -45.29 10.70 -8.75
N HIS A 5 -45.73 10.75 -7.50
CA HIS A 5 -45.20 11.68 -6.52
C HIS A 5 -43.74 11.32 -6.20
N ARG A 6 -42.88 12.32 -5.94
CA ARG A 6 -41.44 12.09 -5.70
C ARG A 6 -41.17 11.01 -4.65
N GLN A 7 -41.98 10.98 -3.59
CA GLN A 7 -41.87 9.98 -2.53
C GLN A 7 -42.12 8.56 -3.04
N GLU A 8 -43.18 8.36 -3.83
CA GLU A 8 -43.53 7.03 -4.38
C GLU A 8 -42.43 6.49 -5.29
N LEU A 9 -41.80 7.38 -6.08
CA LEU A 9 -40.68 7.02 -6.93
C LEU A 9 -39.46 6.58 -6.12
N LEU A 10 -39.13 7.30 -5.04
CA LEU A 10 -38.02 6.95 -4.15
C LEU A 10 -38.27 5.62 -3.45
N ASP A 11 -39.47 5.42 -2.92
CA ASP A 11 -39.84 4.17 -2.23
C ASP A 11 -39.80 2.98 -3.20
N PHE A 12 -40.27 3.16 -4.44
CA PHE A 12 -40.17 2.14 -5.48
C PHE A 12 -38.71 1.78 -5.79
N GLN A 13 -37.85 2.77 -6.00
CA GLN A 13 -36.42 2.56 -6.30
C GLN A 13 -35.68 1.90 -5.13
N MET A 14 -35.96 2.32 -3.89
CA MET A 14 -35.35 1.75 -2.69
C MET A 14 -35.82 0.30 -2.47
N ASN A 15 -37.11 0.01 -2.66
CA ASN A 15 -37.65 -1.33 -2.54
C ASN A 15 -37.13 -2.26 -3.63
N ASP A 16 -37.01 -1.79 -4.88
CA ASP A 16 -36.40 -2.57 -5.96
C ASP A 16 -34.93 -2.85 -5.68
N SER A 17 -34.16 -1.84 -5.23
CA SER A 17 -32.75 -2.04 -4.83
C SER A 17 -32.61 -3.07 -3.70
N ASN A 18 -33.43 -2.99 -2.67
CA ASN A 18 -33.44 -3.94 -1.56
C ASN A 18 -33.84 -5.35 -2.02
N PHE A 19 -34.84 -5.45 -2.90
CA PHE A 19 -35.26 -6.72 -3.47
C PHE A 19 -34.16 -7.34 -4.33
N MET A 20 -33.51 -6.55 -5.19
CA MET A 20 -32.38 -7.00 -6.02
C MET A 20 -31.19 -7.46 -5.19
N LYS A 21 -30.89 -6.79 -4.07
CA LYS A 21 -29.88 -7.26 -3.11
C LYS A 21 -30.30 -8.59 -2.50
N MET A 22 -31.54 -8.68 -2.02
CA MET A 22 -32.09 -9.85 -1.36
C MET A 22 -32.03 -11.11 -2.24
N ILE A 23 -32.47 -11.02 -3.50
CA ILE A 23 -32.44 -12.17 -4.42
C ILE A 23 -31.01 -12.58 -4.85
N ARG A 24 -30.04 -11.68 -4.75
CA ARG A 24 -28.63 -11.94 -5.09
C ARG A 24 -27.76 -12.30 -3.88
N MET A 25 -28.32 -12.33 -2.66
CA MET A 25 -27.51 -12.55 -1.45
C MET A 25 -26.79 -13.90 -1.48
N ALA A 26 -27.47 -14.97 -1.88
CA ALA A 26 -26.85 -16.30 -1.97
C ALA A 26 -25.65 -16.31 -2.95
N ASP A 27 -25.81 -15.73 -4.14
CA ASP A 27 -24.74 -15.65 -5.14
C ASP A 27 -23.58 -14.75 -4.69
N SER A 28 -23.88 -13.66 -4.00
CA SER A 28 -22.87 -12.75 -3.45
C SER A 28 -22.06 -13.41 -2.33
N LEU A 29 -22.74 -14.06 -1.39
CA LEU A 29 -22.10 -14.79 -0.28
C LEU A 29 -21.33 -16.00 -0.80
N SER A 30 -21.82 -16.65 -1.85
CA SER A 30 -21.13 -17.72 -2.59
C SER A 30 -19.77 -17.27 -3.09
N GLN A 31 -19.72 -16.13 -3.77
CA GLN A 31 -18.47 -15.59 -4.27
C GLN A 31 -17.56 -15.12 -3.13
N LYS A 32 -18.13 -14.48 -2.10
CA LYS A 32 -17.40 -14.03 -0.91
C LYS A 32 -16.74 -15.21 -0.20
N LEU A 33 -17.47 -16.30 0.03
CA LEU A 33 -16.98 -17.50 0.73
C LEU A 33 -15.84 -18.17 -0.04
N LYS A 34 -15.92 -18.24 -1.38
CA LYS A 34 -14.81 -18.75 -2.22
C LYS A 34 -13.56 -17.91 -2.06
N THR A 35 -13.70 -16.58 -2.08
CA THR A 35 -12.57 -15.67 -1.86
C THR A 35 -11.99 -15.83 -0.46
N VAL A 36 -12.84 -15.85 0.57
CA VAL A 36 -12.42 -15.99 1.97
C VAL A 36 -11.69 -17.31 2.20
N ARG A 37 -12.20 -18.44 1.72
CA ARG A 37 -11.52 -19.76 1.82
C ARG A 37 -10.13 -19.75 1.18
N ALA A 38 -10.00 -19.15 0.00
CA ALA A 38 -8.69 -19.00 -0.63
C ALA A 38 -7.76 -18.09 0.21
N SER A 39 -8.27 -16.99 0.74
CA SER A 39 -7.52 -16.06 1.59
C SER A 39 -7.07 -16.69 2.91
N VAL A 40 -7.90 -17.53 3.55
CA VAL A 40 -7.55 -18.25 4.80
C VAL A 40 -6.34 -19.14 4.59
N VAL A 41 -6.32 -19.93 3.49
CA VAL A 41 -5.19 -20.80 3.16
C VAL A 41 -3.91 -19.97 2.98
N LEU A 42 -3.99 -18.89 2.20
CA LEU A 42 -2.85 -18.01 1.95
C LEU A 42 -2.34 -17.33 3.24
N ALA A 43 -3.24 -16.83 4.08
CA ALA A 43 -2.89 -16.15 5.32
C ALA A 43 -2.30 -17.13 6.35
N ARG A 44 -2.82 -18.36 6.45
CA ARG A 44 -2.28 -19.42 7.31
C ARG A 44 -0.89 -19.84 6.87
N GLU A 45 -0.69 -20.11 5.59
CA GLU A 45 0.65 -20.44 5.07
C GLU A 45 1.65 -19.30 5.32
N ALA A 46 1.26 -18.05 5.07
CA ALA A 46 2.09 -16.89 5.33
C ALA A 46 2.50 -16.79 6.80
N PHE A 47 1.53 -16.90 7.72
CA PHE A 47 1.79 -16.88 9.16
C PHE A 47 2.70 -18.05 9.61
N GLU A 48 2.43 -19.28 9.17
CA GLU A 48 3.24 -20.44 9.54
C GLU A 48 4.71 -20.31 9.10
N ARG A 49 4.94 -19.70 7.94
CA ARG A 49 6.30 -19.42 7.44
C ARG A 49 7.03 -18.45 8.37
N PHE A 50 6.36 -17.41 8.86
CA PHE A 50 6.90 -16.52 9.89
C PHE A 50 7.11 -17.23 11.21
N ASN A 51 6.12 -18.03 11.66
CA ASN A 51 6.19 -18.70 12.95
C ASN A 51 7.36 -19.70 13.01
N LYS A 52 7.64 -20.41 11.91
CA LYS A 52 8.81 -21.29 11.78
C LYS A 52 10.14 -20.56 11.84
N ALA A 53 10.19 -19.25 11.55
CA ALA A 53 11.43 -18.47 11.53
C ALA A 53 11.81 -17.90 12.90
N ILE A 54 10.89 -17.89 13.87
CA ILE A 54 11.08 -17.27 15.18
C ILE A 54 11.37 -18.33 16.28
N THR A 55 11.82 -17.86 17.44
CA THR A 55 12.07 -18.71 18.61
C THR A 55 10.80 -18.84 19.46
N LEU A 56 10.68 -19.94 20.22
CA LEU A 56 9.55 -20.18 21.11
C LEU A 56 9.36 -19.07 22.16
N ILE A 57 10.47 -18.48 22.62
CA ILE A 57 10.45 -17.37 23.59
C ILE A 57 9.80 -16.12 22.97
N GLN A 58 10.12 -15.81 21.71
CA GLN A 58 9.54 -14.68 20.99
C GLN A 58 8.05 -14.91 20.73
N GLU A 59 7.68 -16.09 20.23
CA GLU A 59 6.27 -16.47 20.00
C GLU A 59 5.44 -16.28 21.27
N THR A 60 5.96 -16.77 22.41
CA THR A 60 5.28 -16.64 23.70
C THR A 60 5.15 -15.18 24.14
N ASN A 61 6.22 -14.38 24.00
CA ASN A 61 6.19 -12.98 24.41
C ASN A 61 5.24 -12.15 23.53
N TRP A 62 5.34 -12.29 22.21
CA TRP A 62 4.53 -11.52 21.26
C TRP A 62 3.06 -11.92 21.32
N SER A 63 2.75 -13.21 21.52
CA SER A 63 1.36 -13.65 21.77
C SER A 63 0.77 -12.99 23.01
N LYS A 64 1.52 -12.93 24.11
CA LYS A 64 1.06 -12.25 25.34
C LYS A 64 0.83 -10.76 25.15
N GLN A 65 1.68 -10.09 24.37
CA GLN A 65 1.52 -8.67 24.07
C GLN A 65 0.24 -8.41 23.26
N GLU A 66 -0.02 -9.24 22.26
CA GLU A 66 -1.23 -9.17 21.46
C GLU A 66 -2.48 -9.44 22.30
N GLU A 67 -2.50 -10.50 23.09
CA GLU A 67 -3.63 -10.83 23.97
C GLU A 67 -3.94 -9.68 24.94
N ALA A 68 -2.91 -9.10 25.56
CA ALA A 68 -3.07 -7.96 26.43
C ALA A 68 -3.67 -6.75 25.69
N ALA A 69 -3.17 -6.43 24.49
CA ALA A 69 -3.68 -5.33 23.68
C ALA A 69 -5.14 -5.57 23.24
N LEU A 70 -5.47 -6.77 22.78
CA LEU A 70 -6.84 -7.12 22.36
C LEU A 70 -7.85 -7.05 23.52
N HIS A 71 -7.43 -7.38 24.75
CA HIS A 71 -8.27 -7.22 25.93
C HIS A 71 -8.44 -5.76 26.35
N GLN A 72 -7.39 -4.95 26.27
CA GLN A 72 -7.40 -3.57 26.77
C GLN A 72 -7.96 -2.55 25.76
N ARG A 73 -8.00 -2.87 24.46
CA ARG A 73 -8.39 -1.94 23.39
C ARG A 73 -9.76 -1.27 23.56
N ILE A 74 -10.68 -1.90 24.31
CA ILE A 74 -12.01 -1.34 24.58
C ILE A 74 -11.92 -0.14 25.53
N HIS A 75 -10.93 -0.15 26.43
CA HIS A 75 -10.73 0.88 27.45
C HIS A 75 -9.68 1.91 27.04
N ASP A 76 -8.64 1.49 26.32
CA ASP A 76 -7.58 2.35 25.83
C ASP A 76 -7.20 1.96 24.40
N PRO A 77 -7.61 2.72 23.38
CA PRO A 77 -7.25 2.43 21.98
C PRO A 77 -5.75 2.50 21.69
N SER A 78 -4.96 3.25 22.49
CA SER A 78 -3.51 3.43 22.24
C SER A 78 -2.70 2.15 22.45
N VAL A 79 -3.23 1.16 23.19
CA VAL A 79 -2.57 -0.15 23.36
C VAL A 79 -2.47 -0.92 22.03
N MET A 80 -3.27 -0.55 21.02
CA MET A 80 -3.17 -1.13 19.68
C MET A 80 -1.89 -0.71 18.94
N ASP A 81 -1.16 0.28 19.45
CA ASP A 81 0.16 0.67 18.92
C ASP A 81 1.18 -0.48 19.06
N VAL A 82 0.86 -1.57 19.76
CA VAL A 82 1.65 -2.81 19.75
C VAL A 82 1.89 -3.34 18.32
N PHE A 83 0.99 -3.06 17.38
CA PHE A 83 1.12 -3.39 15.96
C PHE A 83 2.01 -2.39 15.19
N GLU A 84 2.43 -1.31 15.83
CA GLU A 84 3.38 -0.33 15.29
C GLU A 84 4.80 -0.51 15.86
N ILE A 85 5.74 0.17 15.20
CA ILE A 85 7.14 0.28 15.65
C ILE A 85 7.20 1.16 16.89
N GLN A 86 7.59 0.58 18.03
CA GLN A 86 7.72 1.25 19.35
C GLN A 86 9.03 2.05 19.50
N LEU A 87 9.71 2.34 18.40
CA LEU A 87 10.95 3.12 18.39
C LEU A 87 10.60 4.58 18.11
N LYS A 88 11.34 5.52 18.70
CA LYS A 88 11.11 6.95 18.53
C LYS A 88 11.28 7.29 17.04
N LYS A 89 10.17 7.33 16.30
CA LYS A 89 10.16 7.60 14.87
C LYS A 89 10.69 9.02 14.63
N ALA A 90 11.54 9.17 13.61
CA ALA A 90 11.85 10.50 13.11
C ALA A 90 10.55 11.18 12.60
N PRO A 91 10.47 12.51 12.65
CA PRO A 91 9.28 13.22 12.20
C PRO A 91 9.06 12.99 10.69
N THR A 92 7.83 12.67 10.32
CA THR A 92 7.41 12.50 8.93
C THR A 92 7.32 13.85 8.21
N MET A 93 7.22 13.84 6.87
CA MET A 93 6.99 15.07 6.12
C MET A 93 5.73 15.80 6.60
N HIS A 94 4.64 15.07 6.85
CA HIS A 94 3.39 15.63 7.38
C HIS A 94 3.53 16.24 8.78
N ALA A 95 4.31 15.60 9.66
CA ALA A 95 4.56 16.14 10.99
C ALA A 95 5.37 17.46 10.92
N LEU A 96 6.34 17.54 10.01
CA LEU A 96 7.13 18.76 9.80
C LEU A 96 6.33 19.86 9.10
N GLU A 97 5.49 19.52 8.12
CA GLU A 97 4.56 20.47 7.50
C GLU A 97 3.63 21.09 8.54
N LEU A 98 3.04 20.27 9.41
CA LEU A 98 2.17 20.75 10.49
C LEU A 98 2.91 21.73 11.42
N GLN A 99 4.14 21.38 11.83
CA GLN A 99 4.97 22.26 12.66
C GLN A 99 5.29 23.59 11.95
N LEU A 100 5.56 23.56 10.65
CA LEU A 100 5.83 24.77 9.86
C LEU A 100 4.58 25.65 9.74
N LEU A 101 3.40 25.06 9.54
CA LEU A 101 2.13 25.79 9.48
C LEU A 101 1.81 26.46 10.82
N GLU A 102 2.00 25.77 11.93
CA GLU A 102 1.82 26.33 13.28
C GLU A 102 2.78 27.50 13.55
N LYS A 103 4.07 27.34 13.21
CA LYS A 103 5.08 28.41 13.34
C LYS A 103 4.74 29.63 12.48
N SER A 104 4.30 29.42 11.23
CA SER A 104 3.99 30.51 10.27
C SER A 104 2.80 31.38 10.73
N THR A 105 1.83 30.78 11.41
CA THR A 105 0.66 31.48 11.96
C THR A 105 1.03 32.44 13.09
N GLN A 106 2.09 32.13 13.85
CA GLN A 106 2.55 32.93 14.97
C GLN A 106 3.49 34.07 14.56
N GLN A 107 4.26 33.90 13.47
CA GLN A 107 5.32 34.82 13.07
C GLN A 107 4.93 35.76 11.91
N GLY A 108 3.77 35.56 11.27
CA GLY A 108 3.27 36.43 10.19
C GLY A 108 4.13 36.41 8.90
N VAL A 109 5.07 35.46 8.81
CA VAL A 109 6.02 35.34 7.70
C VAL A 109 5.54 34.23 6.76
N HIS A 110 5.31 34.58 5.49
CA HIS A 110 5.04 33.66 4.37
C HIS A 110 3.90 32.65 4.58
N HIS A 111 2.69 33.15 4.90
CA HIS A 111 1.48 32.32 4.95
C HIS A 111 1.31 31.52 3.64
N GLY A 112 1.16 30.20 3.75
CA GLY A 112 1.00 29.29 2.60
C GLY A 112 2.29 28.75 1.97
N ALA A 113 3.49 29.26 2.32
CA ALA A 113 4.74 28.83 1.70
C ALA A 113 5.10 27.37 1.99
N ALA A 114 4.89 26.89 3.22
CA ALA A 114 5.15 25.48 3.57
C ALA A 114 4.26 24.52 2.77
N SER A 115 2.98 24.85 2.60
CA SER A 115 2.06 24.07 1.76
C SER A 115 2.41 24.16 0.28
N TRP A 116 2.86 25.32 -0.20
CA TRP A 116 3.36 25.46 -1.57
C TRP A 116 4.57 24.56 -1.80
N ILE A 117 5.60 24.61 -0.95
CA ILE A 117 6.77 23.73 -1.05
C ILE A 117 6.36 22.25 -1.02
N THR A 118 5.51 21.86 -0.07
CA THR A 118 5.02 20.47 0.06
C THR A 118 4.30 20.01 -1.21
N CYS A 119 3.50 20.89 -1.85
CA CYS A 119 2.90 20.62 -3.15
C CYS A 119 3.96 20.36 -4.23
N GLY A 120 5.03 21.17 -4.27
CA GLY A 120 6.15 20.96 -5.18
C GLY A 120 6.88 19.63 -4.98
N LEU A 121 7.10 19.23 -3.72
CA LEU A 121 7.69 17.93 -3.38
C LEU A 121 6.79 16.77 -3.83
N ALA A 122 5.47 16.89 -3.62
CA ALA A 122 4.50 15.88 -4.06
C ALA A 122 4.45 15.75 -5.58
N ILE A 123 4.57 16.85 -6.33
CA ILE A 123 4.67 16.82 -7.80
C ILE A 123 5.96 16.11 -8.21
N GLU A 124 7.11 16.42 -7.58
CA GLU A 124 8.38 15.77 -7.89
C GLU A 124 8.35 14.25 -7.64
N GLU A 125 7.78 13.81 -6.53
CA GLU A 125 7.58 12.37 -6.26
C GLU A 125 6.67 11.71 -7.30
N ALA A 126 5.57 12.37 -7.65
CA ALA A 126 4.63 11.84 -8.62
C ALA A 126 5.24 11.74 -10.03
N GLU A 127 6.11 12.68 -10.41
CA GLU A 127 6.92 12.62 -11.64
C GLU A 127 7.92 11.46 -11.60
N ILE A 128 8.63 11.27 -10.48
CA ILE A 128 9.54 10.12 -10.28
C ILE A 128 8.79 8.79 -10.47
N ILE A 129 7.65 8.63 -9.81
CA ILE A 129 6.84 7.41 -9.89
C ILE A 129 6.32 7.20 -11.32
N LEU A 130 5.85 8.26 -11.97
CA LEU A 130 5.37 8.18 -13.36
C LEU A 130 6.49 7.77 -14.33
N ASN A 131 7.70 8.29 -14.15
CA ASN A 131 8.85 7.93 -14.97
C ASN A 131 9.29 6.47 -14.74
N ILE A 132 9.25 5.98 -13.49
CA ILE A 132 9.49 4.57 -13.19
C ILE A 132 8.44 3.68 -13.88
N ASN A 133 7.15 4.04 -13.80
CA ASN A 133 6.07 3.28 -14.42
C ASN A 133 6.15 3.26 -15.97
N ARG A 134 6.60 4.36 -16.58
CA ARG A 134 6.85 4.43 -18.03
C ARG A 134 7.98 3.49 -18.44
N LYS A 135 9.07 3.44 -17.68
CA LYS A 135 10.23 2.57 -17.96
C LYS A 135 9.93 1.09 -17.70
N ASP A 136 9.17 0.78 -16.65
CA ASP A 136 8.92 -0.61 -16.23
C ASP A 136 7.94 -1.35 -17.15
N GLY A 137 7.11 -0.64 -17.92
CA GLY A 137 6.30 -1.28 -18.96
C GLY A 137 6.80 -0.93 -20.35
N GLY A 138 7.47 -1.88 -21.00
CA GLY A 138 7.96 -1.73 -22.37
C GLY A 138 6.86 -1.55 -23.43
N GLN A 139 7.20 -1.73 -24.71
CA GLN A 139 6.31 -1.45 -25.85
C GLN A 139 4.95 -2.21 -25.84
N ASN A 140 4.84 -3.30 -25.08
CA ASN A 140 3.67 -4.20 -25.04
C ASN A 140 2.66 -3.91 -23.90
N GLN A 141 2.61 -2.69 -23.34
CA GLN A 141 1.60 -2.34 -22.34
C GLN A 141 0.17 -2.34 -22.93
N SER A 142 -0.81 -2.82 -22.15
CA SER A 142 -2.23 -2.75 -22.55
C SER A 142 -2.70 -1.29 -22.72
N GLU A 143 -3.65 -1.07 -23.63
CA GLU A 143 -4.21 0.26 -23.91
C GLU A 143 -4.76 0.93 -22.64
N LEU A 144 -5.42 0.17 -21.76
CA LEU A 144 -5.93 0.67 -20.49
C LEU A 144 -4.81 1.17 -19.56
N LYS A 145 -3.67 0.46 -19.49
CA LYS A 145 -2.51 0.89 -18.68
C LYS A 145 -1.87 2.15 -19.28
N ARG A 146 -1.70 2.20 -20.60
CA ARG A 146 -1.18 3.37 -21.31
C ARG A 146 -2.07 4.60 -21.09
N LEU A 147 -3.39 4.44 -21.18
CA LEU A 147 -4.36 5.50 -20.93
C LEU A 147 -4.28 6.01 -19.48
N ALA A 148 -4.11 5.11 -18.50
CA ALA A 148 -3.95 5.50 -17.10
C ALA A 148 -2.66 6.31 -16.87
N ILE A 149 -1.54 5.91 -17.48
CA ILE A 149 -0.28 6.67 -17.44
C ILE A 149 -0.43 8.04 -18.12
N ALA A 150 -1.07 8.10 -19.29
CA ALA A 150 -1.28 9.34 -20.02
C ALA A 150 -2.16 10.32 -19.23
N ARG A 151 -3.26 9.86 -18.63
CA ARG A 151 -4.12 10.68 -17.76
C ARG A 151 -3.38 11.20 -16.53
N ARG A 152 -2.50 10.37 -15.94
CA ARG A 152 -1.68 10.80 -14.80
C ARG A 152 -0.65 11.86 -15.22
N ALA A 153 -0.04 11.71 -16.39
CA ALA A 153 0.88 12.70 -16.94
C ALA A 153 0.18 14.04 -17.24
N ASP A 154 -0.99 14.01 -17.85
CA ASP A 154 -1.80 15.21 -18.15
C ASP A 154 -2.19 15.96 -16.86
N LYS A 155 -2.66 15.22 -15.84
CA LYS A 155 -2.96 15.79 -14.53
C LYS A 155 -1.72 16.42 -13.88
N LEU A 156 -0.57 15.74 -13.92
CA LEU A 156 0.68 16.27 -13.36
C LEU A 156 1.17 17.52 -14.09
N ALA A 157 1.03 17.57 -15.42
CA ALA A 157 1.36 18.77 -16.19
C ALA A 157 0.51 19.97 -15.75
N ALA A 158 -0.79 19.77 -15.52
CA ALA A 158 -1.68 20.82 -15.01
C ALA A 158 -1.32 21.27 -13.58
N GLU A 159 -1.00 20.33 -12.69
CA GLU A 159 -0.56 20.64 -11.32
C GLU A 159 0.75 21.42 -11.30
N ARG A 160 1.72 21.00 -12.13
CA ARG A 160 2.98 21.68 -12.36
C ARG A 160 2.79 23.12 -12.86
N SER A 161 1.95 23.34 -13.86
CA SER A 161 1.70 24.70 -14.37
C SER A 161 1.12 25.63 -13.31
N ARG A 162 0.21 25.12 -12.46
CA ARG A 162 -0.34 25.86 -11.32
C ARG A 162 0.75 26.16 -10.29
N PHE A 163 1.56 25.17 -9.94
CA PHE A 163 2.66 25.33 -9.01
C PHE A 163 3.66 26.42 -9.44
N ILE A 164 4.01 26.45 -10.73
CA ILE A 164 4.91 27.48 -11.30
C ILE A 164 4.27 28.87 -11.24
N ALA A 165 2.96 28.98 -11.52
CA ALA A 165 2.24 30.25 -11.42
C ALA A 165 2.23 30.77 -9.98
N ASP A 166 1.94 29.90 -9.01
CA ASP A 166 1.94 30.24 -7.57
C ASP A 166 3.36 30.60 -7.07
N GLY A 167 4.39 29.97 -7.62
CA GLY A 167 5.79 30.21 -7.26
C GLY A 167 6.24 31.66 -7.45
N ARG A 168 5.61 32.40 -8.38
CA ARG A 168 5.89 33.83 -8.59
C ARG A 168 5.63 34.67 -7.33
N ILE A 169 4.62 34.29 -6.53
CA ILE A 169 4.25 34.98 -5.29
C ILE A 169 5.36 34.83 -4.24
N TYR A 170 5.96 33.64 -4.16
CA TYR A 170 6.93 33.31 -3.11
C TYR A 170 8.37 33.68 -3.49
N LEU A 171 8.76 33.46 -4.74
CA LEU A 171 10.14 33.65 -5.21
C LEU A 171 10.45 35.09 -5.63
N ARG A 172 9.46 35.98 -5.68
CA ARG A 172 9.61 37.39 -6.11
C ARG A 172 10.35 37.51 -7.46
N MET A 173 10.01 36.61 -8.39
CA MET A 173 10.52 36.66 -9.75
C MET A 173 9.80 37.80 -10.47
N ASP A 174 10.48 38.92 -10.71
CA ASP A 174 10.01 39.94 -11.65
C ASP A 174 10.00 39.35 -13.07
N ASP A 175 9.11 39.81 -13.95
CA ASP A 175 8.75 39.22 -15.26
C ASP A 175 9.88 39.12 -16.32
N GLU A 176 11.15 39.35 -15.96
CA GLU A 176 12.32 39.33 -16.88
C GLU A 176 13.45 38.41 -16.38
N MET A 177 13.20 37.11 -16.23
CA MET A 177 14.30 36.15 -16.15
C MET A 177 14.06 34.97 -17.09
N GLU A 178 14.66 35.07 -18.28
CA GLU A 178 14.82 33.95 -19.20
C GLU A 178 15.62 32.85 -18.50
N TRP A 179 15.05 31.64 -18.51
CA TRP A 179 15.75 30.44 -18.09
C TRP A 179 16.95 30.25 -19.02
N SER A 180 18.17 30.41 -18.50
CA SER A 180 19.36 29.98 -19.21
C SER A 180 19.37 28.46 -19.25
N ASP A 181 19.20 27.89 -20.44
CA ASP A 181 19.35 26.45 -20.72
C ASP A 181 20.81 25.96 -20.64
N GLU A 182 21.73 26.76 -20.09
CA GLU A 182 23.17 26.50 -20.11
C GLU A 182 23.64 25.96 -18.76
N TRP A 183 23.34 24.69 -18.49
CA TRP A 183 24.05 23.93 -17.46
C TRP A 183 25.26 23.23 -18.09
N ASP A 184 26.46 23.72 -17.76
CA ASP A 184 27.73 23.13 -18.18
C ASP A 184 28.01 21.84 -17.38
N GLY A 185 27.78 20.70 -18.04
CA GLY A 185 27.90 19.35 -17.49
C GLY A 185 29.36 18.91 -17.30
N ARG A 186 30.07 19.48 -16.31
CA ARG A 186 31.37 18.95 -15.87
C ARG A 186 31.31 18.32 -14.48
N THR A 187 31.20 17.00 -14.49
CA THR A 187 31.75 16.15 -13.41
C THR A 187 32.75 15.18 -14.04
N ASN A 188 34.00 15.27 -13.60
CA ASN A 188 35.13 14.46 -14.05
C ASN A 188 34.90 12.96 -13.79
N HIS A 189 35.20 12.16 -14.81
CA HIS A 189 35.27 10.70 -14.79
C HIS A 189 36.45 10.15 -13.96
N VAL A 190 36.20 9.03 -13.25
CA VAL A 190 37.02 7.78 -13.18
C VAL A 190 36.03 6.66 -12.77
N ALA A 191 35.45 5.86 -13.68
CA ALA A 191 35.94 4.64 -14.36
C ALA A 191 35.81 3.33 -13.54
N GLY A 192 35.05 2.36 -14.09
CA GLY A 192 35.02 0.94 -13.70
C GLY A 192 33.63 0.28 -13.81
N PRO A 193 33.33 -0.50 -14.87
CA PRO A 193 32.05 -1.19 -15.04
C PRO A 193 32.14 -2.62 -14.48
N ASP A 194 31.31 -2.95 -13.49
CA ASP A 194 31.11 -4.34 -13.06
C ASP A 194 29.61 -4.65 -12.91
N THR A 195 29.21 -5.65 -13.69
CA THR A 195 27.88 -6.23 -13.81
C THR A 195 27.50 -6.98 -12.52
N LEU A 196 26.25 -6.85 -12.08
CA LEU A 196 25.67 -7.81 -11.13
C LEU A 196 25.06 -8.94 -11.95
N ASP A 197 25.85 -9.97 -12.18
CA ASP A 197 25.36 -11.31 -12.48
C ASP A 197 24.82 -11.92 -11.18
N ASP A 198 23.50 -12.12 -11.12
CA ASP A 198 22.85 -12.99 -10.15
C ASP A 198 21.83 -13.86 -10.91
N GLU A 199 22.33 -14.77 -11.74
CA GLU A 199 21.59 -15.91 -12.28
C GLU A 199 22.51 -17.15 -12.20
N GLU A 200 22.32 -17.97 -11.16
CA GLU A 200 22.54 -19.40 -11.32
C GLU A 200 21.47 -20.17 -10.54
N ILE A 201 20.59 -20.82 -11.31
CA ILE A 201 19.89 -22.12 -11.12
C ILE A 201 18.43 -22.03 -11.67
N LEU A 202 18.27 -21.91 -12.99
CA LEU A 202 18.03 -23.02 -13.95
C LEU A 202 17.63 -22.46 -15.32
N SER A 203 18.46 -22.78 -16.32
CA SER A 203 18.16 -22.75 -17.76
C SER A 203 16.88 -23.54 -18.09
N ASN A 204 15.96 -22.94 -18.86
CA ASN A 204 15.56 -23.44 -20.19
C ASN A 204 14.45 -22.59 -20.83
N GLY A 205 14.75 -22.01 -22.00
CA GLY A 205 13.83 -21.54 -23.06
C GLY A 205 12.96 -20.33 -22.70
N ASP A 206 13.09 -19.15 -23.30
CA ASP A 206 13.16 -18.91 -24.74
C ASP A 206 13.64 -17.47 -25.05
N SER A 207 14.63 -17.38 -25.92
CA SER A 207 14.82 -16.40 -27.01
C SER A 207 14.58 -14.88 -26.78
N ASN A 208 15.71 -14.20 -26.61
CA ASN A 208 16.16 -12.95 -27.25
C ASN A 208 15.25 -11.71 -27.37
N SER A 209 15.68 -10.66 -26.66
CA SER A 209 15.87 -9.31 -27.23
C SER A 209 16.91 -8.56 -26.39
N THR A 210 18.18 -8.91 -26.58
CA THR A 210 19.33 -8.08 -26.18
C THR A 210 19.38 -6.84 -27.08
N ALA A 211 18.96 -5.70 -26.55
CA ALA A 211 19.42 -4.40 -27.02
C ALA A 211 20.18 -3.78 -25.85
N ASP A 212 21.48 -3.59 -26.05
CA ASP A 212 22.35 -2.82 -25.16
C ASP A 212 21.74 -1.43 -24.96
N GLU A 213 21.30 -1.11 -23.75
CA GLU A 213 20.96 0.27 -23.38
C GLU A 213 21.95 0.78 -22.33
N GLU A 214 22.87 1.58 -22.86
CA GLU A 214 23.77 2.53 -22.25
C GLU A 214 23.14 3.27 -21.06
N TRP A 215 23.41 2.80 -19.85
CA TRP A 215 23.12 3.54 -18.62
C TRP A 215 24.13 4.67 -18.47
N GLY A 216 23.80 5.83 -19.04
CA GLY A 216 24.48 7.09 -18.70
C GLY A 216 24.77 8.00 -19.87
N ARG A 217 23.73 8.51 -20.56
CA ARG A 217 23.88 9.73 -21.36
C ARG A 217 22.58 10.50 -21.65
N ASP A 218 21.42 9.83 -21.72
CA ASP A 218 20.19 10.46 -22.27
C ASP A 218 19.08 10.85 -21.27
N SER A 219 19.35 10.96 -19.97
CA SER A 219 18.29 11.30 -18.97
C SER A 219 17.86 12.77 -18.89
N PHE A 220 18.11 13.60 -19.92
CA PHE A 220 17.75 15.03 -19.86
C PHE A 220 16.93 15.59 -21.03
N ASN A 221 16.51 14.78 -22.01
CA ASN A 221 15.72 15.27 -23.15
C ASN A 221 14.29 14.69 -23.21
N ASP A 222 13.56 14.68 -22.09
CA ASP A 222 12.10 14.62 -22.13
C ASP A 222 11.56 16.06 -22.14
N PRO A 223 10.77 16.50 -23.15
CA PRO A 223 10.21 17.86 -23.25
C PRO A 223 9.29 18.25 -22.08
N THR A 224 8.99 17.33 -21.18
CA THR A 224 8.26 17.59 -19.93
C THR A 224 9.16 17.91 -18.74
N SER A 225 10.49 17.87 -18.88
CA SER A 225 11.47 18.14 -17.83
C SER A 225 11.88 19.61 -17.77
N SER A 226 10.92 20.54 -17.76
CA SER A 226 11.22 21.84 -17.16
C SER A 226 11.49 21.59 -15.66
N CYS A 227 12.37 22.35 -15.01
CA CYS A 227 12.64 22.13 -13.58
C CYS A 227 11.52 22.77 -12.73
N LEU A 228 11.03 22.11 -11.67
CA LEU A 228 10.14 22.77 -10.71
C LEU A 228 10.95 23.86 -9.98
N PRO A 229 10.45 25.11 -9.86
CA PRO A 229 11.19 26.19 -9.21
C PRO A 229 11.18 26.04 -7.67
N LEU A 230 11.82 24.98 -7.16
CA LEU A 230 12.04 24.78 -5.72
C LEU A 230 13.36 25.44 -5.30
N PRO A 231 13.46 26.01 -4.08
CA PRO A 231 14.70 26.60 -3.55
C PRO A 231 15.94 25.70 -3.72
N SER A 232 15.81 24.37 -3.55
CA SER A 232 16.89 23.39 -3.75
C SER A 232 17.48 23.38 -5.16
N LYS A 233 16.73 23.80 -6.18
CA LYS A 233 17.22 23.90 -7.57
C LYS A 233 18.11 25.11 -7.80
N PHE A 234 17.92 26.16 -7.02
CA PHE A 234 18.73 27.38 -7.08
C PHE A 234 19.97 27.29 -6.20
N GLY A 235 19.93 26.47 -5.15
CA GLY A 235 21.00 26.34 -4.17
C GLY A 235 21.00 27.47 -3.13
N ILE A 236 21.61 27.20 -1.98
CA ILE A 236 21.52 28.08 -0.80
C ILE A 236 22.09 29.48 -1.04
N ASP A 237 23.17 29.61 -1.81
CA ASP A 237 23.84 30.90 -2.04
C ASP A 237 22.97 31.83 -2.89
N HIS A 238 22.31 31.28 -3.91
CA HIS A 238 21.35 32.02 -4.72
C HIS A 238 20.11 32.43 -3.91
N CYS A 239 19.61 31.54 -3.04
CA CYS A 239 18.48 31.84 -2.15
C CYS A 239 18.80 32.99 -1.18
N LYS A 240 20.05 33.04 -0.68
CA LYS A 240 20.54 34.15 0.17
C LYS A 240 20.64 35.44 -0.62
N ALA A 241 21.24 35.41 -1.81
CA ALA A 241 21.39 36.59 -2.68
C ALA A 241 20.04 37.23 -3.03
N ASN A 242 19.03 36.41 -3.30
CA ASN A 242 17.68 36.85 -3.69
C ASN A 242 16.68 36.96 -2.53
N LYS A 243 17.16 36.92 -1.27
CA LYS A 243 16.38 37.15 -0.04
C LYS A 243 15.19 36.19 0.17
N PHE A 244 15.25 34.97 -0.36
CA PHE A 244 14.27 33.92 -0.11
C PHE A 244 14.83 32.68 0.62
N HIS A 245 16.00 32.82 1.27
CA HIS A 245 16.64 31.78 2.09
C HIS A 245 15.75 31.15 3.18
N GLN A 246 14.71 31.85 3.66
CA GLN A 246 13.74 31.28 4.59
C GLN A 246 12.95 30.13 3.95
N LEU A 247 12.62 30.23 2.66
CA LEU A 247 11.98 29.15 1.90
C LEU A 247 12.92 27.95 1.77
N ALA A 248 14.22 28.20 1.56
CA ALA A 248 15.23 27.15 1.52
C ALA A 248 15.34 26.39 2.85
N GLN A 249 15.21 27.09 3.99
CA GLN A 249 15.19 26.46 5.31
C GLN A 249 13.92 25.62 5.53
N MET A 250 12.74 26.13 5.13
CA MET A 250 11.49 25.37 5.19
C MET A 250 11.55 24.11 4.31
N GLU A 251 12.08 24.24 3.09
CA GLU A 251 12.27 23.12 2.19
C GLU A 251 13.25 22.09 2.77
N LEU A 252 14.34 22.53 3.42
CA LEU A 252 15.28 21.64 4.09
C LEU A 252 14.58 20.83 5.19
N GLU A 253 13.79 21.47 6.06
CA GLU A 253 12.99 20.77 7.07
C GLU A 253 12.08 19.73 6.41
N LEU A 254 11.33 20.11 5.37
CA LEU A 254 10.42 19.18 4.67
C LEU A 254 11.16 18.00 4.00
N HIS A 255 12.33 18.23 3.38
CA HIS A 255 13.15 17.16 2.81
C HIS A 255 13.64 16.17 3.87
N THR A 256 13.91 16.60 5.10
CA THR A 256 14.28 15.65 6.18
C THR A 256 13.11 14.72 6.52
N GLY A 257 11.89 15.24 6.55
CA GLY A 257 10.68 14.44 6.76
C GLY A 257 10.42 13.48 5.59
N GLN A 258 10.55 13.98 4.36
CA GLN A 258 10.41 13.20 3.14
C GLN A 258 11.44 12.07 3.05
N ALA A 259 12.70 12.34 3.44
CA ALA A 259 13.75 11.34 3.53
C ALA A 259 13.41 10.25 4.56
N ASN A 260 12.86 10.61 5.72
CA ASN A 260 12.42 9.65 6.73
C ASN A 260 11.30 8.74 6.20
N ASP A 261 10.30 9.33 5.52
CA ASP A 261 9.18 8.58 4.93
C ASP A 261 9.67 7.62 3.84
N ALA A 262 10.58 8.08 2.97
CA ALA A 262 11.19 7.24 1.93
C ALA A 262 12.02 6.09 2.50
N LEU A 263 12.84 6.34 3.54
CA LEU A 263 13.61 5.30 4.21
C LEU A 263 12.71 4.29 4.95
N HIS A 264 11.63 4.77 5.58
CA HIS A 264 10.65 3.90 6.21
C HIS A 264 9.97 2.98 5.18
N GLY A 265 9.51 3.53 4.06
CA GLY A 265 8.97 2.75 2.93
C GLY A 265 10.00 1.74 2.39
N LEU A 266 11.27 2.15 2.29
CA LEU A 266 12.36 1.27 1.86
C LEU A 266 12.59 0.10 2.83
N HIS A 267 12.55 0.35 4.15
CA HIS A 267 12.65 -0.71 5.17
C HIS A 267 11.56 -1.76 5.01
N LEU A 268 10.30 -1.31 4.91
CA LEU A 268 9.14 -2.20 4.74
C LEU A 268 9.28 -3.02 3.45
N ALA A 269 9.56 -2.38 2.32
CA ALA A 269 9.67 -3.06 1.03
C ALA A 269 10.81 -4.08 0.98
N LEU A 270 11.99 -3.77 1.52
CA LEU A 270 13.12 -4.72 1.55
C LEU A 270 12.84 -5.93 2.44
N ALA A 271 12.10 -5.73 3.51
CA ALA A 271 11.76 -6.82 4.39
C ALA A 271 10.61 -7.68 3.85
N ASP A 272 9.58 -7.08 3.24
CA ASP A 272 8.57 -7.82 2.48
C ASP A 272 9.24 -8.68 1.40
N LYS A 273 10.25 -8.12 0.70
CA LYS A 273 11.05 -8.88 -0.26
C LYS A 273 11.73 -10.08 0.39
N ALA A 274 12.37 -9.90 1.55
CA ALA A 274 13.03 -10.98 2.28
C ALA A 274 12.05 -12.08 2.73
N VAL A 275 10.86 -11.68 3.17
CA VAL A 275 9.77 -12.57 3.58
C VAL A 275 9.26 -13.39 2.40
N ILE A 276 8.89 -12.73 1.29
CA ILE A 276 8.38 -13.41 0.09
C ILE A 276 9.43 -14.34 -0.49
N PHE A 277 10.70 -13.93 -0.49
CA PHE A 277 11.78 -14.77 -0.99
C PHE A 277 11.90 -16.08 -0.19
N ARG A 278 11.81 -16.03 1.14
CA ARG A 278 11.89 -17.22 1.98
C ARG A 278 10.63 -18.05 2.01
N GLY A 279 9.49 -17.39 2.06
CA GLY A 279 8.20 -18.01 2.27
C GLY A 279 7.59 -18.54 0.98
N VAL A 280 7.73 -17.81 -0.12
CA VAL A 280 7.04 -18.10 -1.38
C VAL A 280 8.02 -18.56 -2.45
N VAL A 281 9.16 -17.86 -2.64
CA VAL A 281 10.10 -18.20 -3.73
C VAL A 281 10.86 -19.49 -3.44
N ARG A 282 11.52 -19.62 -2.28
CA ARG A 282 12.30 -20.82 -1.94
C ARG A 282 11.48 -22.13 -1.88
N PRO A 283 10.27 -22.15 -1.29
CA PRO A 283 9.47 -23.38 -1.20
C PRO A 283 8.64 -23.67 -2.46
N ALA A 284 8.68 -22.80 -3.48
CA ALA A 284 7.90 -23.02 -4.70
C ALA A 284 8.41 -24.25 -5.45
N THR A 285 7.57 -25.28 -5.51
CA THR A 285 7.91 -26.58 -6.10
C THR A 285 7.58 -26.68 -7.59
N ASN A 286 6.56 -25.95 -8.06
CA ASN A 286 6.11 -25.99 -9.44
C ASN A 286 6.28 -24.65 -10.16
N TYR A 287 6.25 -24.70 -11.50
CA TYR A 287 6.46 -23.54 -12.36
C TYR A 287 5.47 -22.39 -12.07
N SER A 288 4.17 -22.69 -11.94
CA SER A 288 3.14 -21.69 -11.67
C SER A 288 3.38 -20.94 -10.34
N MET A 289 3.74 -21.66 -9.28
CA MET A 289 4.09 -21.09 -7.98
C MET A 289 5.34 -20.22 -8.07
N ARG A 290 6.38 -20.68 -8.78
CA ARG A 290 7.60 -19.89 -9.01
C ARG A 290 7.29 -18.59 -9.74
N THR A 291 6.53 -18.66 -10.83
CA THR A 291 6.15 -17.47 -11.62
C THR A 291 5.36 -16.47 -10.78
N ARG A 292 4.38 -16.92 -9.99
CA ARG A 292 3.63 -16.04 -9.07
C ARG A 292 4.51 -15.44 -7.99
N ALA A 293 5.42 -16.23 -7.42
CA ALA A 293 6.36 -15.75 -6.40
C ALA A 293 7.27 -14.64 -6.95
N TRP A 294 7.81 -14.84 -8.16
CA TRP A 294 8.63 -13.84 -8.85
C TRP A 294 7.84 -12.60 -9.24
N GLN A 295 6.57 -12.73 -9.66
CA GLN A 295 5.69 -11.58 -9.90
C GLN A 295 5.54 -10.70 -8.63
N MET A 296 5.39 -11.31 -7.45
CA MET A 296 5.36 -10.58 -6.18
C MET A 296 6.69 -9.86 -5.91
N ILE A 297 7.83 -10.55 -6.15
CA ILE A 297 9.16 -9.94 -6.01
C ILE A 297 9.37 -8.77 -6.98
N HIS A 298 8.92 -8.88 -8.23
CA HIS A 298 8.98 -7.77 -9.19
C HIS A 298 8.16 -6.57 -8.71
N SER A 299 6.94 -6.81 -8.18
CA SER A 299 6.11 -5.74 -7.61
C SER A 299 6.82 -5.03 -6.46
N ILE A 300 7.42 -5.78 -5.54
CA ILE A 300 8.16 -5.20 -4.40
C ILE A 300 9.42 -4.47 -4.88
N ASN A 301 10.14 -5.02 -5.87
CA ASN A 301 11.31 -4.36 -6.43
C ASN A 301 10.97 -3.01 -7.07
N SER A 302 9.79 -2.87 -7.69
CA SER A 302 9.32 -1.56 -8.17
C SER A 302 9.11 -0.59 -7.01
N SER A 303 8.57 -1.02 -5.86
CA SER A 303 8.48 -0.18 -4.65
C SER A 303 9.85 0.18 -4.08
N VAL A 304 10.79 -0.77 -3.98
CA VAL A 304 12.17 -0.52 -3.55
C VAL A 304 12.83 0.52 -4.45
N LYS A 305 12.63 0.42 -5.77
CA LYS A 305 13.15 1.37 -6.76
C LYS A 305 12.55 2.77 -6.55
N GLN A 306 11.24 2.87 -6.33
CA GLN A 306 10.56 4.15 -6.06
C GLN A 306 11.15 4.83 -4.82
N TYR A 307 11.17 4.15 -3.67
CA TYR A 307 11.67 4.73 -2.43
C TYR A 307 13.16 5.09 -2.51
N ALA A 308 13.98 4.27 -3.17
CA ALA A 308 15.40 4.57 -3.36
C ALA A 308 15.65 5.81 -4.22
N VAL A 309 14.87 6.01 -5.29
CA VAL A 309 15.00 7.19 -6.16
C VAL A 309 14.52 8.45 -5.44
N ILE A 310 13.39 8.39 -4.73
CA ILE A 310 12.89 9.51 -3.92
C ILE A 310 13.92 9.90 -2.87
N TYR A 311 14.44 8.94 -2.09
CA TYR A 311 15.47 9.23 -1.08
C TYR A 311 16.72 9.89 -1.68
N ARG A 312 17.26 9.37 -2.80
CA ARG A 312 18.42 9.98 -3.46
C ARG A 312 18.15 11.41 -3.92
N ARG A 313 16.93 11.69 -4.37
CA ARG A 313 16.51 13.04 -4.75
C ARG A 313 16.46 13.96 -3.54
N CYS A 314 15.85 13.53 -2.44
CA CYS A 314 15.84 14.28 -1.17
C CYS A 314 17.27 14.56 -0.70
N GLN A 315 18.16 13.56 -0.72
CA GLN A 315 19.55 13.71 -0.31
C GLN A 315 20.29 14.76 -1.16
N ALA A 316 20.13 14.74 -2.49
CA ALA A 316 20.70 15.74 -3.38
C ALA A 316 20.18 17.15 -3.06
N SER A 317 18.87 17.29 -2.77
CA SER A 317 18.26 18.56 -2.38
C SER A 317 18.77 19.05 -1.01
N ILE A 318 18.92 18.17 -0.02
CA ILE A 318 19.49 18.46 1.31
C ILE A 318 20.91 19.03 1.16
N ILE A 319 21.73 18.43 0.28
CA ILE A 319 23.09 18.92 -0.01
C ILE A 319 23.04 20.30 -0.69
N ALA A 320 22.19 20.49 -1.70
CA ALA A 320 22.06 21.76 -2.42
C ALA A 320 21.58 22.93 -1.54
N LEU A 321 20.75 22.62 -0.53
CA LEU A 321 20.27 23.59 0.47
C LEU A 321 21.30 23.92 1.55
N GLY A 322 22.49 23.31 1.52
CA GLY A 322 23.59 23.63 2.44
C GLY A 322 23.35 23.15 3.86
N ALA A 323 22.79 21.94 4.01
CA ALA A 323 22.55 21.34 5.32
C ALA A 323 23.82 21.22 6.18
N GLY A 324 23.65 21.27 7.50
CA GLY A 324 24.73 21.11 8.47
C GLY A 324 25.37 19.71 8.45
N SER A 325 26.59 19.61 8.97
CA SER A 325 27.34 18.33 9.04
C SER A 325 26.57 17.24 9.80
N ASP A 326 25.79 17.62 10.81
CA ASP A 326 24.94 16.74 11.59
C ASP A 326 23.83 16.08 10.75
N ILE A 327 23.20 16.84 9.85
CA ILE A 327 22.17 16.35 8.93
C ILE A 327 22.82 15.46 7.85
N LEU A 328 23.98 15.84 7.34
CA LEU A 328 24.70 15.08 6.31
C LEU A 328 25.29 13.75 6.83
N GLU A 329 25.72 13.71 8.10
CA GLU A 329 26.13 12.46 8.75
C GLU A 329 24.95 11.50 8.93
N ARG A 330 23.73 12.04 9.13
CA ARG A 330 22.51 11.26 9.30
C ARG A 330 21.95 10.74 7.97
N TYR A 331 21.87 11.58 6.95
CA TYR A 331 21.30 11.25 5.64
C TYR A 331 22.41 10.98 4.61
N GLN A 332 22.98 9.78 4.66
CA GLN A 332 24.12 9.39 3.84
C GLN A 332 23.70 8.93 2.43
N GLU A 333 24.68 8.73 1.55
CA GLU A 333 24.43 8.27 0.19
C GLU A 333 23.87 6.83 0.16
N LEU A 334 22.84 6.61 -0.67
CA LEU A 334 22.22 5.30 -0.86
C LEU A 334 22.79 4.56 -2.07
N GLN A 335 23.81 3.73 -1.81
CA GLN A 335 24.45 2.88 -2.81
C GLN A 335 23.58 1.69 -3.25
N LYS A 336 23.83 1.17 -4.46
CA LYS A 336 23.12 -0.02 -4.99
C LYS A 336 23.39 -1.27 -4.15
N SER A 337 24.60 -1.42 -3.62
CA SER A 337 25.00 -2.51 -2.72
C SER A 337 24.11 -2.57 -1.47
N HIS A 338 23.67 -1.41 -0.96
CA HIS A 338 22.78 -1.31 0.21
C HIS A 338 21.38 -1.90 -0.03
N LEU A 339 20.95 -1.97 -1.29
CA LEU A 339 19.65 -2.52 -1.69
C LEU A 339 19.71 -4.04 -1.95
N SER A 340 20.93 -4.60 -2.06
CA SER A 340 21.14 -6.04 -2.17
C SER A 340 20.94 -6.67 -0.79
N THR A 341 19.67 -6.87 -0.45
CA THR A 341 19.28 -7.58 0.76
C THR A 341 19.67 -9.05 0.60
N SER A 342 20.80 -9.44 1.19
CA SER A 342 21.07 -10.86 1.38
C SER A 342 19.97 -11.40 2.30
N ALA A 343 19.25 -12.42 1.83
CA ALA A 343 18.28 -13.11 2.65
C ALA A 343 18.92 -13.72 3.91
N ALA A 344 20.25 -13.68 4.09
CA ALA A 344 20.96 -14.08 5.30
C ALA A 344 21.00 -12.98 6.39
N ALA A 345 20.99 -11.68 6.03
CA ALA A 345 20.95 -10.60 7.02
C ALA A 345 19.67 -10.64 7.89
N PHE A 346 18.63 -11.28 7.37
CA PHE A 346 17.33 -11.46 8.01
C PHE A 346 17.20 -12.81 8.74
N THR A 347 18.26 -13.63 8.89
CA THR A 347 18.15 -14.94 9.61
C THR A 347 18.42 -14.74 11.09
N GLN A 348 17.37 -14.71 11.90
CA GLN A 348 17.50 -14.63 13.36
C GLN A 348 18.03 -15.95 14.00
N ARG A 349 17.95 -17.08 13.27
CA ARG A 349 18.51 -18.39 13.68
C ARG A 349 20.03 -18.52 13.55
N ALA A 350 20.71 -17.57 12.92
CA ALA A 350 22.16 -17.52 12.94
C ALA A 350 22.59 -16.88 14.27
N HIS A 351 22.51 -17.65 15.35
CA HIS A 351 23.35 -17.37 16.51
C HIS A 351 24.79 -17.41 16.03
N ASP A 352 25.49 -16.30 16.28
CA ASP A 352 26.93 -16.18 16.21
C ASP A 352 27.54 -16.64 14.87
N HIS A 353 27.57 -15.74 13.89
CA HIS A 353 28.83 -15.26 13.27
C HIS A 353 28.59 -14.50 11.96
N ARG A 354 29.36 -13.41 11.81
CA ARG A 354 29.37 -12.36 10.77
C ARG A 354 28.21 -11.37 10.83
N GLY A 355 28.42 -10.32 11.63
CA GLY A 355 27.79 -9.03 11.40
C GLY A 355 28.18 -8.48 10.03
N SER A 356 27.52 -8.96 8.97
CA SER A 356 27.41 -8.19 7.74
C SER A 356 26.78 -6.87 8.13
N GLN A 357 27.57 -5.79 8.07
CA GLN A 357 27.14 -4.42 8.38
C GLN A 357 25.82 -4.17 7.65
N LEU A 358 24.72 -4.14 8.40
CA LEU A 358 23.47 -3.63 7.85
C LEU A 358 23.78 -2.22 7.34
N PRO A 359 23.32 -1.85 6.14
CA PRO A 359 23.48 -0.49 5.65
C PRO A 359 23.05 0.54 6.68
N TRP A 360 23.71 1.69 6.69
CA TRP A 360 23.55 2.76 7.69
C TRP A 360 22.08 3.14 7.96
N PHE A 361 21.22 3.08 6.93
CA PHE A 361 19.81 3.47 7.02
C PHE A 361 18.98 2.58 7.96
N TRP A 362 19.38 1.32 8.20
CA TRP A 362 18.75 0.43 9.19
C TRP A 362 18.94 0.88 10.64
N THR A 363 19.88 1.80 10.89
CA THR A 363 20.25 2.28 12.23
C THR A 363 20.00 3.78 12.43
N ILE A 364 19.41 4.46 11.45
CA ILE A 364 19.30 5.93 11.42
C ILE A 364 18.51 6.55 12.58
N ASP A 365 17.49 5.83 13.09
CA ASP A 365 16.59 6.29 14.16
C ASP A 365 16.87 5.62 15.52
N ILE A 366 17.98 4.89 15.61
CA ILE A 366 18.40 4.22 16.82
C ILE A 366 19.36 5.16 17.56
N PRO A 367 19.06 5.57 18.81
CA PRO A 367 20.05 6.26 19.64
C PRO A 367 21.34 5.43 19.69
N LYS A 368 22.51 6.08 19.60
CA LYS A 368 23.82 5.39 19.52
C LYS A 368 24.06 4.38 20.67
N ASP A 369 23.32 4.52 21.77
CA ASP A 369 23.40 3.66 22.96
C ASP A 369 22.47 2.43 22.92
N THR A 370 21.57 2.32 21.95
CA THR A 370 20.62 1.21 21.80
C THR A 370 21.16 0.18 20.81
N ASN A 371 21.23 -1.08 21.22
CA ASN A 371 21.77 -2.18 20.40
C ASN A 371 20.98 -2.33 19.08
N SER A 372 21.66 -2.31 17.92
CA SER A 372 21.08 -2.50 16.56
C SER A 372 20.18 -3.75 16.43
N LYS A 373 20.41 -4.76 17.28
CA LYS A 373 19.54 -5.95 17.41
C LYS A 373 18.09 -5.61 17.81
N SER A 374 17.84 -4.47 18.44
CA SER A 374 16.52 -4.01 18.89
C SER A 374 15.59 -3.66 17.73
N TRP A 375 16.07 -2.98 16.69
CA TRP A 375 15.24 -2.60 15.53
C TRP A 375 14.82 -3.82 14.72
N LEU A 376 15.76 -4.72 14.42
CA LEU A 376 15.45 -5.94 13.67
C LEU A 376 14.49 -6.86 14.45
N SER A 377 14.64 -6.94 15.78
CA SER A 377 13.71 -7.70 16.63
C SER A 377 12.31 -7.08 16.67
N GLU A 378 12.20 -5.76 16.76
CA GLU A 378 10.93 -5.03 16.74
C GLU A 378 10.23 -5.17 15.39
N PHE A 379 11.01 -5.12 14.33
CA PHE A 379 10.55 -5.35 12.98
C PHE A 379 9.93 -6.75 12.80
N TYR A 380 10.62 -7.81 13.27
CA TYR A 380 10.06 -9.18 13.22
C TYR A 380 8.81 -9.33 14.07
N ARG A 381 8.80 -8.70 15.24
CA ARG A 381 7.63 -8.70 16.14
C ARG A 381 6.39 -8.19 15.42
N ILE A 382 6.51 -7.04 14.75
CA ILE A 382 5.38 -6.41 14.03
C ILE A 382 4.93 -7.26 12.84
N HIS A 383 5.86 -7.79 12.05
CA HIS A 383 5.50 -8.62 10.91
C HIS A 383 4.81 -9.91 11.34
N TRP A 384 5.28 -10.50 12.44
CA TRP A 384 4.64 -11.65 13.04
C TRP A 384 3.23 -11.30 13.56
N LEU A 385 3.07 -10.18 14.27
CA LEU A 385 1.78 -9.70 14.76
C LEU A 385 0.79 -9.40 13.62
N HIS A 386 1.23 -8.73 12.56
CA HIS A 386 0.41 -8.47 11.38
C HIS A 386 0.03 -9.74 10.64
N ALA A 387 0.97 -10.68 10.45
CA ALA A 387 0.68 -11.95 9.82
C ALA A 387 -0.30 -12.79 10.66
N LYS A 388 -0.15 -12.78 11.99
CA LYS A 388 -1.08 -13.44 12.90
C LYS A 388 -2.47 -12.81 12.83
N ALA A 389 -2.56 -11.49 12.98
CA ALA A 389 -3.82 -10.76 12.92
C ALA A 389 -4.52 -10.91 11.55
N ALA A 390 -3.78 -10.95 10.45
CA ALA A 390 -4.33 -11.22 9.12
C ALA A 390 -4.89 -12.64 9.04
N LYS A 391 -4.16 -13.64 9.54
CA LYS A 391 -4.63 -15.02 9.63
C LYS A 391 -5.90 -15.12 10.50
N ASP A 392 -5.87 -14.58 11.71
CA ASP A 392 -7.01 -14.61 12.64
C ASP A 392 -8.25 -13.93 12.05
N ARG A 393 -8.09 -12.74 11.42
CA ARG A 393 -9.21 -12.05 10.75
C ARG A 393 -9.80 -12.83 9.58
N TRP A 394 -8.97 -13.46 8.75
CA TRP A 394 -9.49 -14.27 7.64
C TRP A 394 -10.23 -15.52 8.15
N GLN A 395 -9.76 -16.13 9.25
CA GLN A 395 -10.45 -17.25 9.89
C GLN A 395 -11.79 -16.81 10.49
N GLU A 396 -11.83 -15.67 11.18
CA GLU A 396 -13.07 -15.07 11.68
C GLU A 396 -14.03 -14.75 10.52
N GLU A 397 -13.54 -14.15 9.43
CA GLU A 397 -14.37 -13.85 8.26
C GLU A 397 -14.95 -15.13 7.61
N GLU A 398 -14.22 -16.25 7.63
CA GLU A 398 -14.75 -17.53 7.15
C GLU A 398 -15.92 -18.02 8.00
N GLU A 399 -15.79 -17.95 9.32
CA GLU A 399 -16.85 -18.30 10.26
C GLU A 399 -18.06 -17.37 10.12
N LEU A 400 -17.83 -16.06 10.00
CA LEU A 400 -18.87 -15.06 9.81
C LEU A 400 -19.61 -15.26 8.50
N VAL A 401 -18.90 -15.37 7.36
CA VAL A 401 -19.54 -15.54 6.04
C VAL A 401 -20.28 -16.88 5.94
N THR A 402 -19.74 -17.93 6.55
CA THR A 402 -20.43 -19.23 6.68
C THR A 402 -21.75 -19.07 7.45
N SER A 403 -21.70 -18.39 8.59
CA SER A 403 -22.89 -18.13 9.42
C SER A 403 -23.91 -17.23 8.71
N GLU A 404 -23.45 -16.16 8.06
CA GLU A 404 -24.26 -15.24 7.24
C GLU A 404 -25.00 -16.00 6.14
N PHE A 405 -24.33 -16.93 5.46
CA PHE A 405 -24.94 -17.76 4.42
C PHE A 405 -26.09 -18.59 4.99
N GLN A 406 -25.85 -19.30 6.10
CA GLN A 406 -26.89 -20.10 6.74
C GLN A 406 -28.06 -19.25 7.26
N TRP A 407 -27.77 -18.07 7.82
CA TRP A 407 -28.79 -17.14 8.27
C TRP A 407 -29.67 -16.63 7.12
N VAL A 408 -29.09 -16.40 5.94
CA VAL A 408 -29.85 -16.01 4.74
C VAL A 408 -30.82 -17.11 4.32
N ILE A 409 -30.39 -18.37 4.28
CA ILE A 409 -31.26 -19.51 3.98
C ILE A 409 -32.38 -19.62 5.03
N ASN A 410 -32.01 -19.59 6.31
CA ASN A 410 -32.98 -19.66 7.42
C ASN A 410 -33.99 -18.51 7.37
N TYR A 411 -33.54 -17.31 6.99
CA TYR A 411 -34.41 -16.15 6.82
C TYR A 411 -35.40 -16.36 5.68
N PHE A 412 -34.97 -16.89 4.54
CA PHE A 412 -35.88 -17.22 3.42
C PHE A 412 -36.92 -18.26 3.83
N GLN A 413 -36.50 -19.34 4.48
CA GLN A 413 -37.43 -20.37 5.01
C GLN A 413 -38.42 -19.78 6.03
N TYR A 414 -37.95 -18.92 6.94
CA TYR A 414 -38.80 -18.22 7.90
C TYR A 414 -39.83 -17.32 7.18
N ARG A 415 -39.41 -16.56 6.17
CA ARG A 415 -40.29 -15.70 5.38
C ARG A 415 -41.33 -16.51 4.62
N ALA A 416 -40.95 -17.63 4.02
CA ALA A 416 -41.88 -18.55 3.37
C ALA A 416 -42.94 -19.07 4.37
N LYS A 417 -42.53 -19.57 5.53
CA LYS A 417 -43.44 -20.02 6.60
C LYS A 417 -44.41 -18.92 7.04
N ARG A 418 -43.91 -17.69 7.19
CA ARG A 418 -44.75 -16.54 7.55
C ARG A 418 -45.80 -16.24 6.48
N TRP A 419 -45.43 -16.25 5.20
CA TRP A 419 -46.36 -16.06 4.10
C TRP A 419 -47.38 -17.19 3.98
N ASN A 420 -47.00 -18.43 4.28
CA ASN A 420 -47.93 -19.55 4.37
C ASN A 420 -48.97 -19.34 5.48
N GLY A 421 -48.55 -18.81 6.65
CA GLY A 421 -49.49 -18.41 7.71
C GLY A 421 -50.53 -17.39 7.21
N THR A 422 -50.07 -16.30 6.57
CA THR A 422 -50.95 -15.30 5.97
C THR A 422 -51.87 -15.89 4.89
N TYR A 423 -51.37 -16.84 4.09
CA TYR A 423 -52.17 -17.58 3.11
C TYR A 423 -53.32 -18.34 3.78
N MET A 424 -53.03 -19.12 4.81
CA MET A 424 -54.02 -19.94 5.52
C MET A 424 -55.09 -19.06 6.19
N GLU A 425 -54.70 -17.96 6.82
CA GLU A 425 -55.63 -17.00 7.43
C GLU A 425 -56.59 -16.40 6.40
N ASN A 426 -56.06 -15.89 5.27
CA ASN A 426 -56.89 -15.26 4.24
C ASN A 426 -57.75 -16.26 3.47
N LYS A 427 -57.26 -17.49 3.29
CA LYS A 427 -58.04 -18.58 2.69
C LYS A 427 -59.24 -18.94 3.56
N SER A 428 -59.03 -19.09 4.87
CA SER A 428 -60.11 -19.37 5.83
C SER A 428 -61.11 -18.22 5.95
N ALA A 429 -60.65 -16.97 5.77
CA ALA A 429 -61.50 -15.78 5.76
C ALA A 429 -62.26 -15.55 4.43
N GLY A 430 -62.06 -16.38 3.40
CA GLY A 430 -62.69 -16.21 2.08
C GLY A 430 -62.06 -15.10 1.20
N ASN A 431 -60.93 -14.52 1.61
CA ASN A 431 -60.21 -13.48 0.87
C ASN A 431 -59.30 -14.10 -0.19
N HIS A 432 -59.91 -14.64 -1.26
CA HIS A 432 -59.19 -15.38 -2.30
C HIS A 432 -58.05 -14.58 -2.99
N GLY A 433 -58.22 -13.28 -3.19
CA GLY A 433 -57.18 -12.42 -3.79
C GLY A 433 -55.93 -12.27 -2.92
N ALA A 434 -56.12 -11.96 -1.64
CA ALA A 434 -55.03 -11.86 -0.67
C ALA A 434 -54.35 -13.22 -0.45
N ALA A 435 -55.12 -14.30 -0.41
CA ALA A 435 -54.58 -15.66 -0.34
C ALA A 435 -53.71 -15.98 -1.57
N CYS A 436 -54.16 -15.65 -2.78
CA CYS A 436 -53.36 -15.87 -4.00
C CYS A 436 -52.03 -15.09 -3.98
N TYR A 437 -52.06 -13.82 -3.55
CA TYR A 437 -50.83 -13.03 -3.40
C TYR A 437 -49.88 -13.61 -2.35
N ALA A 438 -50.39 -14.01 -1.19
CA ALA A 438 -49.58 -14.63 -0.13
C ALA A 438 -48.95 -15.95 -0.60
N ALA A 439 -49.68 -16.79 -1.34
CA ALA A 439 -49.14 -18.01 -1.94
C ALA A 439 -48.02 -17.71 -2.96
N ARG A 440 -48.17 -16.66 -3.78
CA ARG A 440 -47.11 -16.22 -4.69
C ARG A 440 -45.86 -15.77 -3.91
N GLN A 441 -46.02 -14.99 -2.83
CA GLN A 441 -44.89 -14.55 -2.01
C GLN A 441 -44.19 -15.73 -1.33
N GLN A 442 -44.95 -16.67 -0.78
CA GLN A 442 -44.39 -17.92 -0.24
C GLN A 442 -43.52 -18.63 -1.29
N ALA A 443 -44.05 -18.85 -2.50
CA ALA A 443 -43.33 -19.53 -3.58
C ALA A 443 -42.06 -18.79 -4.06
N VAL A 444 -41.96 -17.47 -3.85
CA VAL A 444 -40.73 -16.71 -4.12
C VAL A 444 -39.68 -17.03 -3.06
N TYR A 445 -40.04 -16.98 -1.78
CA TYR A 445 -39.10 -17.28 -0.69
C TYR A 445 -38.70 -18.76 -0.63
N ASP A 446 -39.62 -19.69 -0.96
CA ASP A 446 -39.30 -21.12 -1.11
C ASP A 446 -38.22 -21.32 -2.17
N ARG A 447 -38.38 -20.72 -3.36
CA ARG A 447 -37.37 -20.78 -4.43
C ARG A 447 -36.02 -20.18 -4.04
N LEU A 448 -36.02 -19.07 -3.30
CA LEU A 448 -34.79 -18.45 -2.82
C LEU A 448 -34.08 -19.32 -1.77
N ALA A 449 -34.84 -19.97 -0.90
CA ALA A 449 -34.29 -20.93 0.06
C ALA A 449 -33.69 -22.14 -0.68
N GLU A 450 -34.42 -22.74 -1.62
CA GLU A 450 -33.95 -23.86 -2.45
C GLU A 450 -32.67 -23.50 -3.22
N GLN A 451 -32.65 -22.33 -3.89
CA GLN A 451 -31.46 -21.86 -4.59
C GLN A 451 -30.27 -21.67 -3.63
N GLY A 452 -30.50 -21.04 -2.47
CA GLY A 452 -29.47 -20.86 -1.46
C GLY A 452 -28.90 -22.19 -0.96
N GLU A 453 -29.77 -23.17 -0.71
CA GLU A 453 -29.40 -24.49 -0.21
C GLU A 453 -28.65 -25.32 -1.25
N LEU A 454 -29.06 -25.28 -2.52
CA LEU A 454 -28.31 -25.88 -3.63
C LEU A 454 -26.93 -25.23 -3.80
N THR A 455 -26.86 -23.91 -3.68
CA THR A 455 -25.60 -23.16 -3.77
C THR A 455 -24.66 -23.53 -2.62
N TRP A 456 -25.19 -23.68 -1.41
CA TRP A 456 -24.46 -24.12 -0.23
C TRP A 456 -23.92 -25.54 -0.36
N GLN A 457 -24.78 -26.49 -0.76
CA GLN A 457 -24.41 -27.90 -0.98
C GLN A 457 -23.33 -28.03 -2.06
N GLY A 458 -23.41 -27.24 -3.13
CA GLY A 458 -22.39 -27.19 -4.17
C GLY A 458 -21.00 -26.72 -3.69
N MET A 459 -20.91 -26.08 -2.52
CA MET A 459 -19.64 -25.63 -1.92
C MET A 459 -19.09 -26.55 -0.84
N ASN A 460 -19.96 -27.33 -0.19
CA ASN A 460 -19.62 -28.25 0.89
C ASN A 460 -20.06 -29.68 0.52
N PRO A 461 -19.38 -30.33 -0.43
CA PRO A 461 -19.75 -31.69 -0.86
C PRO A 461 -19.68 -32.73 0.26
N ASP A 462 -18.92 -32.46 1.33
CA ASP A 462 -18.75 -33.37 2.48
C ASP A 462 -19.92 -33.34 3.49
N ASP A 463 -20.77 -32.29 3.48
CA ASP A 463 -21.95 -32.19 4.36
C ASP A 463 -23.15 -33.03 3.84
N VAL A 464 -23.08 -33.53 2.61
CA VAL A 464 -24.15 -34.33 1.97
C VAL A 464 -24.35 -35.69 2.67
N ALA A 465 -23.33 -36.18 3.40
CA ALA A 465 -23.39 -37.48 4.06
C ALA A 465 -24.25 -37.51 5.34
N PHE A 466 -24.58 -36.35 5.95
CA PHE A 466 -25.31 -36.33 7.22
C PHE A 466 -26.84 -36.12 7.09
N ASN A 467 -27.33 -35.64 5.94
CA ASN A 467 -28.77 -35.34 5.77
C ASN A 467 -29.60 -36.44 5.08
N HIS A 468 -29.01 -37.60 4.78
CA HIS A 468 -29.75 -38.77 4.25
C HIS A 468 -29.92 -39.92 5.27
N GLY A 469 -29.72 -39.64 6.56
CA GLY A 469 -29.94 -40.61 7.63
C GLY A 469 -30.65 -39.99 8.82
N MET A 470 -31.94 -39.69 8.70
CA MET A 470 -32.95 -39.83 9.76
C MET A 470 -34.37 -39.80 9.20
#